data_AF-A0A0P9FIL4-F1
#
_entry.id   AF-A0A0P9FIL4-F1
#
_cell.length_a   1.000
_cell.length_b   1.000
_cell.length_c   1.000
_cell.angle_alpha   90.00
_cell.angle_beta   90.00
_cell.angle_gamma   90.00
#
_symmetry.space_group_name_H-M   'P 1'
#
loop_
_entity.id
_entity.type
_entity.pdbx_description
1 polymer ?
#
loop_
_entity_poly.entity_id
_entity_poly.type
_entity_poly.pdbx_seq_one_letter_code
_entity_poly.pdbx_strand_id
1 'polypeptide(L)'
;MTAKYRIDNESAQTINVNSMKETLELPGSTANIKATTALAPKVKDELKPGESVEKMVVILLSTETFESYKDFELGFGPLNNLEGKDVFNDEWIGFNVWKDL
;
A
#
# COMPACT_ATOMS: atom_id res chain seq x y z
N MET A 1 -1.80 -2.00 -12.79
CA MET A 1 -1.87 -3.11 -11.81
C MET A 1 -2.92 -2.77 -10.75
N THR A 2 -3.66 -3.77 -10.28
CA THR A 2 -4.54 -3.64 -9.11
C THR A 2 -4.21 -4.74 -8.11
N ALA A 3 -4.27 -4.42 -6.81
CA ALA A 3 -4.16 -5.42 -5.76
C ALA A 3 -5.20 -5.13 -4.68
N LYS A 4 -5.83 -6.18 -4.14
CA LYS A 4 -6.73 -6.09 -3.00
C LYS A 4 -6.03 -6.68 -1.79
N TYR A 5 -6.09 -5.97 -0.68
CA TYR A 5 -5.48 -6.39 0.58
C TYR A 5 -6.40 -6.06 1.74
N ARG A 6 -6.16 -6.69 2.88
CA ARG A 6 -6.91 -6.49 4.12
C ARG A 6 -5.97 -5.91 5.18
N ILE A 7 -6.48 -4.93 5.92
CA ILE A 7 -5.81 -4.38 7.09
C ILE A 7 -6.63 -4.80 8.31
N ASP A 8 -5.98 -5.43 9.27
CA ASP A 8 -6.54 -5.77 10.57
C ASP A 8 -5.81 -4.93 11.64
N ASN A 9 -6.56 -4.13 12.41
CA ASN A 9 -5.96 -3.33 13.47
C ASN A 9 -5.87 -4.14 14.76
N GLU A 10 -4.74 -4.83 14.95
CA GLU A 10 -4.44 -5.59 16.17
C GLU A 10 -3.83 -4.73 17.29
N SER A 11 -3.66 -3.42 17.06
CA SER A 11 -3.11 -2.52 18.08
C SER A 11 -4.17 -2.08 19.09
N ALA A 12 -3.71 -1.47 20.19
CA ALA A 12 -4.58 -0.83 21.17
C ALA A 12 -5.03 0.59 20.78
N GLN A 13 -4.60 1.10 19.62
CA GLN A 13 -4.85 2.47 19.16
C GLN A 13 -5.71 2.49 17.91
N THR A 14 -6.44 3.58 17.69
CA THR A 14 -7.09 3.82 16.39
C THR A 14 -6.04 4.27 15.36
N ILE A 15 -6.10 3.69 14.17
CA ILE A 15 -5.20 4.00 13.05
C ILE A 15 -5.96 4.68 11.90
N ASN A 16 -5.28 5.55 11.16
CA ASN A 16 -5.79 6.13 9.92
C ASN A 16 -5.26 5.34 8.72
N VAL A 17 -6.07 4.44 8.18
CA VAL A 17 -5.66 3.55 7.07
C VAL A 17 -5.47 4.26 5.74
N ASN A 18 -6.00 5.48 5.60
CA ASN A 18 -5.82 6.30 4.41
C ASN A 18 -4.57 7.19 4.49
N SER A 19 -3.88 7.23 5.63
CA SER A 19 -2.54 7.85 5.72
C SER A 19 -1.44 6.97 5.13
N MET A 20 -1.69 5.65 5.06
CA MET A 20 -0.75 4.69 4.49
C MET A 20 -0.54 4.96 3.01
N LYS A 21 0.72 5.06 2.60
CA LYS A 21 1.08 5.21 1.19
C LYS A 21 1.36 3.84 0.61
N GLU A 22 0.92 3.64 -0.62
CA GLU A 22 1.25 2.45 -1.40
C GLU A 22 2.10 2.82 -2.62
N THR A 23 3.15 2.05 -2.85
CA THR A 23 4.10 2.24 -3.95
C THR A 23 4.37 0.93 -4.68
N LEU A 24 4.67 1.03 -5.97
CA LEU A 24 5.30 -0.04 -6.73
C LEU A 24 6.77 0.29 -6.93
N GLU A 25 7.64 -0.56 -6.41
CA GLU A 25 9.07 -0.48 -6.65
C GLU A 25 9.47 -1.40 -7.79
N LEU A 26 10.38 -0.92 -8.63
CA LEU A 26 10.89 -1.65 -9.79
C LEU A 26 12.29 -2.18 -9.46
N PRO A 27 12.57 -3.46 -9.68
CA PRO A 27 13.89 -4.04 -9.42
C PRO A 27 15.02 -3.26 -10.10
N GLY A 28 16.06 -2.89 -9.35
CA GLY A 28 17.21 -2.17 -9.89
C GLY A 28 16.95 -0.69 -10.23
N SER A 29 15.80 -0.15 -9.85
CA SER A 29 15.45 1.26 -10.00
C SER A 29 15.29 1.92 -8.64
N THR A 30 15.63 3.20 -8.54
CA THR A 30 15.32 4.04 -7.37
C THR A 30 13.98 4.76 -7.52
N ALA A 31 13.27 4.53 -8.62
CA ALA A 31 11.98 5.17 -8.90
C ALA A 31 10.83 4.33 -8.36
N ASN A 32 9.98 4.96 -7.56
CA ASN A 32 8.77 4.36 -7.00
C ASN A 32 7.53 4.96 -7.65
N ILE A 33 6.60 4.10 -8.10
CA ILE A 33 5.33 4.52 -8.70
C ILE A 33 4.28 4.56 -7.59
N LYS A 34 3.73 5.75 -7.31
CA LYS A 34 2.70 5.90 -6.28
C LYS A 34 1.35 5.37 -6.75
N ALA A 35 0.57 4.87 -5.80
CA ALA A 35 -0.82 4.52 -6.05
C ALA A 35 -1.67 5.70 -6.53
N THR A 36 -2.58 5.41 -7.45
CA THR A 36 -3.57 6.35 -7.98
C THR A 36 -4.83 6.29 -7.12
N THR A 37 -4.80 6.97 -5.97
CA THR A 37 -5.85 6.91 -4.93
C THR A 37 -7.24 7.31 -5.44
N ALA A 38 -7.33 8.19 -6.43
CA ALA A 38 -8.59 8.64 -7.02
C ALA A 38 -9.36 7.55 -7.79
N LEU A 39 -8.68 6.47 -8.19
CA LEU A 39 -9.29 5.33 -8.91
C LEU A 39 -9.68 4.17 -7.98
N ALA A 40 -9.20 4.19 -6.73
CA ALA A 40 -9.55 3.20 -5.74
C ALA A 40 -10.93 3.51 -5.12
N PRO A 41 -11.76 2.50 -4.85
CA PRO A 41 -12.94 2.65 -4.01
C PRO A 41 -12.58 3.26 -2.66
N LYS A 42 -13.41 4.17 -2.18
CA LYS A 42 -13.24 4.73 -0.84
C LYS A 42 -13.55 3.66 0.21
N VAL A 43 -12.74 3.64 1.25
CA VAL A 43 -12.93 2.81 2.43
C VAL A 43 -13.04 3.71 3.67
N LYS A 44 -13.38 3.12 4.82
CA LYS A 44 -13.38 3.82 6.11
C LYS A 44 -11.99 4.41 6.36
N ASP A 45 -11.93 5.66 6.82
CA ASP A 45 -10.66 6.36 7.08
C ASP A 45 -9.92 5.77 8.30
N GLU A 46 -10.67 5.33 9.30
CA GLU A 46 -10.15 4.93 10.61
C GLU A 46 -10.52 3.51 10.97
N LEU A 47 -9.58 2.76 11.57
CA LEU A 47 -9.86 1.47 12.21
C LEU A 47 -9.62 1.57 13.70
N LYS A 48 -10.64 1.27 14.50
CA LYS A 48 -10.53 1.07 15.94
C LYS A 48 -9.82 -0.27 16.24
N PRO A 49 -9.33 -0.49 17.47
CA PRO A 49 -8.81 -1.78 17.89
C PRO A 49 -9.77 -2.93 17.56
N GLY A 50 -9.25 -3.97 16.91
CA GLY A 50 -9.99 -5.15 16.48
C GLY A 50 -10.83 -5.00 15.21
N GLU A 51 -10.89 -3.81 14.60
CA GLU A 51 -11.57 -3.61 13.32
C GLU A 51 -10.68 -3.98 12.13
N SER A 52 -11.33 -4.27 11.01
CA SER A 52 -10.67 -4.63 9.75
C SER A 52 -11.30 -3.95 8.55
N VAL A 53 -10.53 -3.77 7.48
CA VAL A 53 -11.06 -3.29 6.20
C VAL A 53 -10.37 -3.96 5.01
N GLU A 54 -11.11 -4.21 3.95
CA GLU A 54 -10.53 -4.54 2.64
C GLU A 54 -10.32 -3.26 1.84
N LYS A 55 -9.13 -3.09 1.29
CA LYS A 55 -8.75 -1.95 0.47
C LYS A 55 -8.19 -2.43 -0.86
N MET A 56 -8.43 -1.65 -1.92
CA MET A 56 -7.87 -1.88 -3.24
C MET A 56 -6.86 -0.78 -3.56
N VAL A 57 -5.66 -1.17 -3.97
CA VAL A 57 -4.68 -0.26 -4.57
C VAL A 57 -4.76 -0.35 -6.09
N VAL A 58 -4.71 0.80 -6.75
CA VAL A 58 -4.65 0.93 -8.20
C VAL A 58 -3.37 1.66 -8.54
N ILE A 59 -2.51 1.05 -9.37
CA ILE A 59 -1.25 1.64 -9.81
C ILE A 59 -1.25 1.69 -11.33
N LEU A 60 -1.10 2.91 -11.86
CA LEU A 60 -0.96 3.15 -13.30
C LEU A 60 0.53 3.19 -13.65
N LEU A 61 0.89 2.41 -14.65
CA LEU A 61 2.22 2.35 -15.23
C LEU A 61 2.09 2.16 -16.75
N SER A 62 3.09 2.60 -17.51
CA SER A 62 3.06 2.38 -18.96
C SER A 62 3.17 0.89 -19.28
N THR A 63 2.62 0.49 -20.42
CA THR A 63 2.76 -0.87 -20.93
C THR A 63 4.22 -1.26 -21.11
N GLU A 64 5.06 -0.33 -21.59
CA GLU A 64 6.51 -0.55 -21.75
C GLU A 64 7.19 -0.88 -20.41
N THR A 65 6.90 -0.12 -19.36
CA THR A 65 7.41 -0.41 -18.01
C THR A 65 6.90 -1.77 -17.54
N PHE A 66 5.60 -2.03 -17.66
CA PHE A 66 5.03 -3.30 -17.20
C PHE A 66 5.64 -4.52 -17.90
N GLU A 67 5.92 -4.44 -19.20
CA GLU A 67 6.51 -5.56 -19.94
C GLU A 67 8.02 -5.73 -19.70
N SER A 68 8.72 -4.65 -19.34
CA SER A 68 10.17 -4.65 -19.10
C SER A 68 10.57 -5.33 -17.79
N TYR A 69 9.66 -5.41 -16.82
CA TYR A 69 9.91 -6.01 -15.51
C TYR A 69 9.06 -7.28 -15.32
N LYS A 70 9.69 -8.32 -14.78
CA LYS A 70 9.02 -9.57 -14.40
C LYS A 70 8.53 -9.57 -12.96
N ASP A 71 9.24 -8.82 -12.13
CA ASP A 71 9.08 -8.78 -10.69
C ASP A 71 8.82 -7.33 -10.29
N PHE A 72 7.94 -7.15 -9.32
CA PHE A 72 7.63 -5.85 -8.74
C PHE A 72 7.54 -6.00 -7.23
N GLU A 73 7.87 -4.97 -6.47
CA GLU A 73 7.61 -4.95 -5.04
C GLU A 73 6.49 -3.95 -4.74
N LEU A 74 5.40 -4.43 -4.14
CA LEU A 74 4.33 -3.59 -3.64
C LEU A 74 4.65 -3.19 -2.21
N GLY A 75 5.03 -1.93 -2.03
CA GLY A 75 5.39 -1.33 -0.75
C GLY A 75 4.22 -0.64 -0.07
N PHE A 76 4.15 -0.75 1.25
CA PHE A 76 3.17 -0.12 2.13
C PHE A 76 3.88 0.61 3.27
N GLY A 77 3.66 1.91 3.45
CA GLY A 77 4.23 2.61 4.60
C GLY A 77 4.07 4.14 4.61
N PRO A 78 4.63 4.78 5.64
CA PRO A 78 4.27 4.50 7.03
C PRO A 78 2.78 4.78 7.29
N LEU A 79 2.27 4.16 8.35
CA LEU A 79 0.89 4.31 8.82
C LEU A 79 0.86 5.21 10.05
N ASN A 80 -0.11 6.12 10.13
CA ASN A 80 -0.24 7.05 11.25
C ASN A 80 -1.42 6.65 12.15
N ASN A 81 -1.25 6.90 13.44
CA ASN A 81 -2.39 6.92 14.37
C ASN A 81 -3.15 8.26 14.27
N LEU A 82 -4.23 8.39 15.05
CA LEU A 82 -5.01 9.64 15.10
C LEU A 82 -4.23 10.87 15.60
N GLU A 83 -3.14 10.64 16.33
CA GLU A 83 -2.25 11.72 16.80
C GLU A 83 -1.21 12.12 15.73
N GLY A 84 -1.23 11.49 14.55
CA GLY A 84 -0.27 11.72 13.48
C GLY A 84 1.11 11.13 13.73
N LYS A 85 1.26 10.22 14.71
CA LYS A 85 2.51 9.51 14.99
C LYS A 85 2.59 8.26 14.13
N ASP A 86 3.78 8.00 13.59
CA ASP A 86 4.07 6.79 12.84
C ASP A 86 3.94 5.56 13.76
N VAL A 87 3.15 4.59 13.31
CA VAL A 87 2.90 3.33 14.02
C VAL A 87 4.02 2.31 13.74
N PHE A 88 4.77 2.50 12.66
CA PHE A 88 5.82 1.60 12.19
C PHE A 88 7.21 2.26 12.11
N ASN A 89 7.50 3.34 12.83
CA ASN A 89 8.82 4.01 12.81
C ASN A 89 9.38 4.24 11.38
N ASP A 90 8.57 4.77 10.47
CA ASP A 90 8.92 4.95 9.05
C ASP A 90 9.24 3.67 8.26
N GLU A 91 8.97 2.48 8.82
CA GLU A 91 9.18 1.21 8.14
C GLU A 91 8.15 0.99 7.02
N TRP A 92 8.66 0.44 5.92
CA TRP A 92 7.86 -0.02 4.79
C TRP A 92 7.76 -1.53 4.82
N ILE A 93 6.58 -2.04 4.53
CA ILE A 93 6.33 -3.47 4.34
C ILE A 93 6.23 -3.73 2.84
N GLY A 94 7.09 -4.58 2.31
CA GLY A 94 7.16 -4.94 0.90
C GLY A 94 6.59 -6.34 0.61
N PHE A 95 5.88 -6.47 -0.50
CA PHE A 95 5.41 -7.75 -1.03
C PHE A 95 5.84 -7.92 -2.48
N ASN A 96 6.56 -9.02 -2.78
CA ASN A 96 6.91 -9.36 -4.15
C ASN A 96 5.69 -9.80 -4.95
N VAL A 97 5.55 -9.25 -6.14
CA VAL A 97 4.52 -9.57 -7.13
C VAL A 97 5.22 -10.04 -8.40
N TRP A 98 5.02 -11.33 -8.73
CA TRP A 98 5.62 -11.97 -9.91
C TRP A 98 4.59 -12.07 -11.04
N LYS A 99 5.00 -11.71 -12.27
CA LYS A 99 4.12 -11.76 -13.45
C LYS A 99 3.77 -13.19 -13.86
N ASP A 100 4.73 -14.10 -13.73
CA ASP A 100 4.61 -15.51 -14.13
C ASP A 100 4.84 -16.40 -12.89
N LEU A 101 3.79 -17.10 -12.43
CA LEU A 101 3.85 -18.16 -11.40
C LEU A 101 3.77 -19.55 -12.05
#